data_AF-A0A1C3UQF1-F1
#
_entry.id   AF-A0A1C3UQF1-F1
#
_cell.length_a   1.000
_cell.length_b   1.000
_cell.length_c   1.000
_cell.angle_alpha   90.00
_cell.angle_beta   90.00
_cell.angle_gamma   90.00
#
_symmetry.space_group_name_H-M   'P 1'
#
loop_
_entity.id
_entity.type
_entity.pdbx_description
1 polymer ?
#
loop_
_entity_poly.entity_id
_entity_poly.type
_entity_poly.pdbx_seq_one_letter_code
_entity_poly.pdbx_strand_id
1 'polypeptide(L)'
;MSIARNACSFFLSRLRGELSRLIESTYPGYHPGPKIWLDVIVGLVETAQGYLQAIETNPADEKKLLLDAEVLGDQAYSLLSLISGADASQIPHQIVDPFQRWVAALKINNTIFFRAEHASNYELATIDCRAMAQNLNSPSAGLLKAIGAANWPMLRVTVPSQAMGMLPHFAVVAHELGHAIQDHITPDLSSFQPQFLDCIKRVTSRLAISMDCKKTF
;
A
#
# COMPACT_ATOMS: atom_id res chain seq x y z
N MET A 1 -36.24 3.38 -10.88
CA MET A 1 -34.83 3.27 -10.47
C MET A 1 -34.28 4.70 -10.40
N SER A 2 -33.72 5.13 -9.26
CA SER A 2 -33.27 6.52 -9.07
C SER A 2 -32.07 6.86 -9.98
N ILE A 3 -31.98 8.11 -10.44
CA ILE A 3 -30.90 8.58 -11.34
C ILE A 3 -29.52 8.31 -10.72
N ALA A 4 -29.38 8.53 -9.42
CA ALA A 4 -28.15 8.31 -8.68
C ALA A 4 -27.75 6.82 -8.64
N ARG A 5 -28.70 5.90 -8.42
CA ARG A 5 -28.45 4.47 -8.50
C ARG A 5 -27.96 4.02 -9.88
N ASN A 6 -28.53 4.58 -10.96
CA ASN A 6 -28.08 4.28 -12.32
C ASN A 6 -26.67 4.81 -12.58
N ALA A 7 -26.34 6.01 -12.09
CA ALA A 7 -25.00 6.59 -12.24
C ALA A 7 -23.95 5.76 -11.48
N CYS A 8 -24.22 5.40 -10.22
CA CYS A 8 -23.35 4.55 -9.42
C CYS A 8 -23.14 3.17 -10.08
N SER A 9 -24.23 2.53 -10.54
CA SER A 9 -24.15 1.25 -11.26
C SER A 9 -23.28 1.36 -12.52
N PHE A 10 -23.49 2.40 -13.34
CA PHE A 10 -22.69 2.64 -14.54
C PHE A 10 -21.21 2.83 -14.22
N PHE A 11 -20.89 3.62 -13.17
CA PHE A 11 -19.52 3.84 -12.72
C PHE A 11 -18.85 2.52 -12.29
N LEU A 12 -19.51 1.72 -11.46
CA LEU A 12 -18.99 0.41 -11.03
C LEU A 12 -18.80 -0.56 -12.21
N SER A 13 -19.70 -0.55 -13.19
CA SER A 13 -19.54 -1.32 -14.43
C SER A 13 -18.31 -0.91 -15.23
N ARG A 14 -18.01 0.39 -15.30
CA ARG A 14 -16.79 0.91 -15.97
C ARG A 14 -15.53 0.46 -15.24
N LEU A 15 -15.50 0.55 -13.92
CA LEU A 15 -14.38 0.04 -13.11
C LEU A 15 -14.17 -1.46 -13.33
N ARG A 16 -15.25 -2.24 -13.33
CA ARG A 16 -15.18 -3.68 -13.58
C ARG A 16 -14.61 -4.02 -14.95
N GLY A 17 -15.02 -3.28 -15.99
CA GLY A 17 -14.47 -3.46 -17.34
C GLY A 17 -12.96 -3.21 -17.41
N GLU A 18 -12.49 -2.16 -16.74
CA GLU A 18 -11.06 -1.85 -16.66
C GLU A 18 -10.28 -2.91 -15.86
N LEU A 19 -10.85 -3.40 -14.74
CA LEU A 19 -10.26 -4.48 -13.96
C LEU A 19 -10.14 -5.78 -14.77
N SER A 20 -11.18 -6.16 -15.50
CA SER A 20 -11.15 -7.34 -16.39
C SER A 20 -10.03 -7.21 -17.43
N ARG A 21 -9.92 -6.04 -18.06
CA ARG A 21 -8.84 -5.75 -19.02
C ARG A 21 -7.46 -5.93 -18.39
N LEU A 22 -7.25 -5.42 -17.18
CA LEU A 22 -5.96 -5.53 -16.48
C LEU A 22 -5.65 -6.96 -16.02
N ILE A 23 -6.66 -7.71 -15.56
CA ILE A 23 -6.48 -9.11 -15.15
C ILE A 23 -6.09 -10.00 -16.34
N GLU A 24 -6.68 -9.76 -17.51
CA GLU A 24 -6.40 -10.50 -18.74
C GLU A 24 -5.14 -10.01 -19.47
N SER A 25 -4.58 -8.88 -19.05
CA SER A 25 -3.38 -8.30 -19.68
C SER A 25 -2.16 -9.21 -19.47
N THR A 26 -1.39 -9.42 -20.54
CA THR A 26 -0.07 -10.05 -20.43
C THR A 26 0.93 -9.01 -19.94
N TYR A 27 1.51 -9.26 -18.77
CA TYR A 27 2.54 -8.38 -18.21
C TYR A 27 3.93 -8.78 -18.75
N PRO A 28 4.78 -7.82 -19.11
CA PRO A 28 6.13 -8.11 -19.56
C PRO A 28 6.98 -8.72 -18.42
N GLY A 29 8.02 -9.47 -18.80
CA GLY A 29 9.01 -10.00 -17.85
C GLY A 29 8.63 -11.29 -17.12
N TYR A 30 7.79 -12.16 -17.71
CA TYR A 30 7.31 -13.42 -17.07
C TYR A 30 6.65 -13.20 -15.69
N HIS A 31 6.03 -12.04 -15.47
CA HIS A 31 5.34 -11.71 -14.22
C HIS A 31 3.82 -11.89 -14.34
N PRO A 32 3.12 -12.45 -13.33
CA PRO A 32 1.65 -12.61 -13.34
C PRO A 32 0.80 -11.33 -13.05
N GLY A 33 1.35 -10.13 -13.23
CA GLY A 33 0.74 -8.86 -12.74
C GLY A 33 0.50 -8.75 -11.22
N PRO A 34 -0.06 -7.63 -10.72
CA PRO A 34 -0.29 -7.41 -9.29
C PRO A 34 -1.56 -8.13 -8.81
N LYS A 35 -1.62 -9.46 -8.92
CA LYS A 35 -2.84 -10.24 -8.78
C LYS A 35 -3.59 -10.00 -7.46
N ILE A 36 -2.89 -10.07 -6.32
CA ILE A 36 -3.54 -9.90 -5.00
C ILE A 36 -4.10 -8.47 -4.86
N TRP A 37 -3.44 -7.48 -5.45
CA TRP A 37 -3.95 -6.10 -5.48
C TRP A 37 -5.24 -5.98 -6.29
N LEU A 38 -5.24 -6.52 -7.52
CA LEU A 38 -6.41 -6.52 -8.38
C LEU A 38 -7.57 -7.29 -7.74
N ASP A 39 -7.30 -8.41 -7.08
CA ASP A 39 -8.31 -9.19 -6.34
C ASP A 39 -8.96 -8.37 -5.22
N VAL A 40 -8.19 -7.52 -4.50
CA VAL A 40 -8.76 -6.60 -3.49
C VAL A 40 -9.69 -5.59 -4.13
N ILE A 41 -9.29 -4.96 -5.24
CA ILE A 41 -10.12 -3.95 -5.94
C ILE A 41 -11.38 -4.60 -6.52
N VAL A 42 -11.27 -5.79 -7.11
CA VAL A 42 -12.42 -6.58 -7.57
C VAL A 42 -13.39 -6.83 -6.42
N GLY A 43 -12.88 -7.26 -5.26
CA GLY A 43 -13.69 -7.49 -4.07
C GLY A 43 -14.46 -6.24 -3.60
N LEU A 44 -13.85 -5.05 -3.71
CA LEU A 44 -14.54 -3.78 -3.38
C LEU A 44 -15.67 -3.48 -4.35
N VAL A 45 -15.43 -3.63 -5.66
CA VAL A 45 -16.45 -3.43 -6.68
C VAL A 45 -17.60 -4.43 -6.53
N GLU A 46 -17.29 -5.70 -6.25
CA GLU A 46 -18.31 -6.72 -5.98
C GLU A 46 -19.14 -6.40 -4.74
N THR A 47 -18.49 -5.91 -3.67
CA THR A 47 -19.19 -5.49 -2.45
C THR A 47 -20.13 -4.31 -2.72
N ALA A 48 -19.67 -3.30 -3.45
CA ALA A 48 -20.49 -2.16 -3.85
C ALA A 48 -21.69 -2.58 -4.72
N GLN A 49 -21.48 -3.51 -5.67
CA GLN A 49 -22.55 -4.08 -6.47
C GLN A 49 -23.57 -4.85 -5.61
N GLY A 50 -23.11 -5.59 -4.59
CA GLY A 50 -23.96 -6.24 -3.62
C GLY A 50 -24.88 -5.26 -2.88
N TYR A 51 -24.37 -4.08 -2.51
CA TYR A 51 -25.21 -3.03 -1.90
C TYR A 51 -26.26 -2.50 -2.87
N LEU A 52 -25.90 -2.25 -4.13
CA LEU A 52 -26.88 -1.80 -5.13
C LEU A 52 -27.95 -2.84 -5.44
N GLN A 53 -27.64 -4.14 -5.31
CA GLN A 53 -28.61 -5.22 -5.43
C GLN A 53 -29.50 -5.30 -4.18
N ALA A 54 -28.93 -5.12 -2.98
CA ALA A 54 -29.68 -5.13 -1.73
C ALA A 54 -30.73 -4.01 -1.64
N ILE A 55 -30.56 -2.91 -2.37
CA ILE A 55 -31.59 -1.86 -2.50
C ILE A 55 -32.90 -2.42 -3.10
N GLU A 56 -32.83 -3.40 -3.99
CA GLU A 56 -34.03 -4.01 -4.61
C GLU A 56 -34.84 -4.80 -3.59
N THR A 57 -34.17 -5.42 -2.63
CA THR A 57 -34.79 -6.27 -1.62
C THR A 57 -35.10 -5.51 -0.32
N ASN A 58 -34.39 -4.41 -0.05
CA ASN A 58 -34.58 -3.56 1.12
C ASN A 58 -34.52 -2.05 0.75
N PRO A 59 -35.60 -1.52 0.15
CA PRO A 59 -35.64 -0.12 -0.28
C PRO A 59 -35.67 0.90 0.87
N ALA A 60 -35.97 0.48 2.11
CA ALA A 60 -35.95 1.36 3.27
C ALA A 60 -34.55 1.93 3.56
N ASP A 61 -33.51 1.19 3.19
CA ASP A 61 -32.10 1.56 3.38
C ASP A 61 -31.45 2.14 2.10
N GLU A 62 -32.23 2.46 1.06
CA GLU A 62 -31.72 2.86 -0.27
C GLU A 62 -30.63 3.92 -0.19
N LYS A 63 -30.88 5.01 0.54
CA LYS A 63 -29.93 6.14 0.64
C LYS A 63 -28.59 5.72 1.25
N LYS A 64 -28.62 4.88 2.28
CA LYS A 64 -27.42 4.42 2.98
C LYS A 64 -26.62 3.46 2.09
N LEU A 65 -27.30 2.45 1.54
CA LEU A 65 -26.66 1.46 0.66
C LEU A 65 -26.07 2.07 -0.60
N LEU A 66 -26.73 3.10 -1.16
CA LEU A 66 -26.21 3.84 -2.29
C LEU A 66 -24.94 4.61 -1.92
N LEU A 67 -24.93 5.31 -0.79
CA LEU A 67 -23.75 6.04 -0.31
C LEU A 67 -22.59 5.09 -0.03
N ASP A 68 -22.85 3.97 0.64
CA ASP A 68 -21.84 2.94 0.93
C ASP A 68 -21.27 2.36 -0.39
N ALA A 69 -22.11 2.16 -1.40
CA ALA A 69 -21.66 1.71 -2.73
C ALA A 69 -20.80 2.76 -3.46
N GLU A 70 -21.17 4.04 -3.38
CA GLU A 70 -20.39 5.14 -3.96
C GLU A 70 -19.02 5.27 -3.29
N VAL A 71 -18.97 5.23 -1.96
CA VAL A 71 -17.71 5.27 -1.19
C VAL A 71 -16.80 4.10 -1.57
N LEU A 72 -17.36 2.89 -1.68
CA LEU A 72 -16.59 1.72 -2.11
C LEU A 72 -16.11 1.83 -3.56
N GLY A 73 -16.92 2.38 -4.46
CA GLY A 73 -16.54 2.65 -5.83
C GLY A 73 -15.38 3.65 -5.93
N ASP A 74 -15.46 4.76 -5.17
CA ASP A 74 -14.41 5.78 -5.11
C ASP A 74 -13.11 5.22 -4.51
N GLN A 75 -13.22 4.39 -3.48
CA GLN A 75 -12.08 3.71 -2.89
C GLN A 75 -11.44 2.74 -3.88
N ALA A 76 -12.25 1.94 -4.59
CA ALA A 76 -11.78 1.03 -5.63
C ALA A 76 -11.08 1.81 -6.77
N TYR A 77 -11.65 2.92 -7.21
CA TYR A 77 -11.04 3.79 -8.22
C TYR A 77 -9.74 4.41 -7.71
N SER A 78 -9.68 4.85 -6.45
CA SER A 78 -8.48 5.42 -5.85
C SER A 78 -7.34 4.39 -5.80
N LEU A 79 -7.63 3.17 -5.38
CA LEU A 79 -6.67 2.06 -5.38
C LEU A 79 -6.27 1.66 -6.81
N LEU A 80 -7.20 1.69 -7.76
CA LEU A 80 -6.90 1.46 -9.17
C LEU A 80 -6.05 2.59 -9.78
N SER A 81 -6.22 3.83 -9.31
CA SER A 81 -5.44 4.96 -9.81
C SER A 81 -3.96 4.86 -9.43
N LEU A 82 -3.63 4.14 -8.35
CA LEU A 82 -2.25 3.81 -7.99
C LEU A 82 -1.53 2.96 -9.05
N ILE A 83 -2.27 2.37 -9.99
CA ILE A 83 -1.74 1.62 -11.13
C ILE A 83 -2.06 2.28 -12.49
N SER A 84 -2.84 3.37 -12.51
CA SER A 84 -3.26 4.08 -13.73
C SER A 84 -2.14 4.93 -14.33
N GLY A 85 -2.17 5.14 -15.65
CA GLY A 85 -1.17 5.92 -16.40
C GLY A 85 0.15 5.19 -16.68
N ALA A 86 0.28 3.93 -16.28
CA ALA A 86 1.40 3.07 -16.60
C ALA A 86 1.13 2.26 -17.89
N ASP A 87 2.06 2.25 -18.84
CA ASP A 87 2.09 1.23 -19.90
C ASP A 87 2.17 -0.17 -19.24
N ALA A 88 1.78 -1.26 -19.90
CA ALA A 88 1.87 -2.62 -19.36
C ALA A 88 3.28 -2.95 -18.84
N SER A 89 4.32 -2.33 -19.41
CA SER A 89 5.73 -2.36 -18.98
C SER A 89 6.06 -1.61 -17.69
N GLN A 90 5.13 -0.80 -17.21
CA GLN A 90 5.26 0.14 -16.11
C GLN A 90 4.28 -0.16 -14.96
N ILE A 91 3.33 -1.10 -15.17
CA ILE A 91 2.32 -1.47 -14.17
C ILE A 91 3.01 -2.17 -12.99
N PRO A 92 2.57 -1.92 -11.74
CA PRO A 92 3.11 -2.59 -10.58
C PRO A 92 3.06 -4.10 -10.71
N HIS A 93 4.18 -4.76 -10.46
CA HIS A 93 4.24 -6.21 -10.42
C HIS A 93 4.55 -6.68 -9.01
N GLN A 94 3.95 -7.79 -8.60
CA GLN A 94 4.36 -8.47 -7.38
C GLN A 94 5.82 -8.94 -7.50
N ILE A 95 6.42 -9.33 -6.40
CA ILE A 95 7.74 -9.91 -6.47
C ILE A 95 7.63 -11.41 -6.77
N VAL A 96 8.32 -11.88 -7.81
CA VAL A 96 8.47 -13.31 -8.09
C VAL A 96 9.40 -13.98 -7.07
N ASP A 97 9.17 -15.26 -6.80
CA ASP A 97 9.83 -16.03 -5.74
C ASP A 97 11.36 -15.83 -5.63
N PRO A 98 12.17 -15.81 -6.71
CA PRO A 98 13.62 -15.63 -6.57
C PRO A 98 13.99 -14.30 -5.91
N PHE A 99 13.31 -13.21 -6.26
CA PHE A 99 13.56 -11.89 -5.69
C PHE A 99 12.87 -11.73 -4.32
N GLN A 100 11.76 -12.47 -4.08
CA GLN A 100 11.10 -12.53 -2.78
C GLN A 100 12.04 -13.08 -1.69
N ARG A 101 12.96 -13.98 -2.04
CA ARG A 101 13.97 -14.49 -1.09
C ARG A 101 14.90 -13.40 -0.56
N TRP A 102 15.31 -12.47 -1.42
CA TRP A 102 16.17 -11.35 -1.01
C TRP A 102 15.41 -10.41 -0.07
N VAL A 103 14.17 -10.10 -0.40
CA VAL A 103 13.26 -9.29 0.41
C VAL A 103 12.97 -9.96 1.76
N ALA A 104 12.75 -11.27 1.78
CA ALA A 104 12.54 -12.04 2.99
C ALA A 104 13.80 -12.05 3.90
N ALA A 105 15.01 -12.04 3.33
CA ALA A 105 16.24 -11.92 4.10
C ALA A 105 16.34 -10.56 4.84
N LEU A 106 15.72 -9.52 4.29
CA LEU A 106 15.53 -8.22 4.94
C LEU A 106 14.40 -8.23 5.98
N LYS A 107 13.77 -9.38 6.23
CA LYS A 107 12.59 -9.56 7.11
C LYS A 107 11.35 -8.78 6.67
N ILE A 108 11.30 -8.40 5.39
CA ILE A 108 10.14 -7.75 4.79
C ILE A 108 9.23 -8.88 4.27
N ASN A 109 8.11 -9.12 4.97
CA ASN A 109 7.23 -10.28 4.70
C ASN A 109 5.96 -9.91 3.94
N ASN A 110 5.74 -8.61 3.73
CA ASN A 110 4.59 -8.03 3.07
C ASN A 110 4.66 -8.14 1.54
N THR A 111 3.50 -8.05 0.89
CA THR A 111 3.43 -8.02 -0.58
C THR A 111 4.01 -6.72 -1.09
N ILE A 112 4.98 -6.80 -2.01
CA ILE A 112 5.65 -5.64 -2.60
C ILE A 112 5.28 -5.51 -4.07
N PHE A 113 5.01 -4.28 -4.51
CA PHE A 113 4.73 -3.94 -5.89
C PHE A 113 5.72 -2.92 -6.45
N PHE A 114 6.11 -3.04 -7.72
CA PHE A 114 7.06 -2.12 -8.38
C PHE A 114 6.46 -1.34 -9.55
N ARG A 115 6.25 -0.04 -9.37
CA ARG A 115 5.74 0.87 -10.42
C ARG A 115 6.87 1.65 -11.07
N ALA A 116 6.95 1.66 -12.41
CA ALA A 116 7.81 2.59 -13.12
C ALA A 116 7.00 3.78 -13.65
N GLU A 117 7.24 5.01 -13.20
CA GLU A 117 6.52 6.19 -13.71
C GLU A 117 7.44 7.41 -13.86
N HIS A 118 7.03 8.45 -14.60
CA HIS A 118 7.74 9.72 -14.62
C HIS A 118 7.45 10.54 -13.35
N ALA A 119 7.87 10.02 -12.20
CA ALA A 119 7.87 10.76 -10.94
C ALA A 119 9.21 11.47 -10.76
N SER A 120 9.19 12.66 -10.14
CA SER A 120 10.41 13.38 -9.80
C SER A 120 11.24 12.68 -8.71
N ASN A 121 10.60 11.84 -7.88
CA ASN A 121 11.20 11.17 -6.74
C ASN A 121 10.82 9.69 -6.69
N TYR A 122 11.65 8.93 -5.97
CA TYR A 122 11.32 7.58 -5.54
C TYR A 122 10.37 7.65 -4.35
N GLU A 123 9.37 6.78 -4.30
CA GLU A 123 8.36 6.81 -3.24
C GLU A 123 7.97 5.39 -2.81
N LEU A 124 8.15 5.13 -1.51
CA LEU A 124 7.55 4.01 -0.80
C LEU A 124 6.17 4.41 -0.27
N ALA A 125 5.12 3.71 -0.70
CA ALA A 125 3.79 3.83 -0.13
C ALA A 125 3.40 2.55 0.62
N THR A 126 2.88 2.72 1.83
CA THR A 126 2.36 1.65 2.68
C THR A 126 0.85 1.65 2.60
N ILE A 127 0.26 0.50 2.25
CA ILE A 127 -1.18 0.37 2.04
C ILE A 127 -1.71 -0.72 2.95
N ASP A 128 -2.75 -0.43 3.74
CA ASP A 128 -3.43 -1.39 4.60
C ASP A 128 -4.95 -1.30 4.44
N CYS A 129 -5.55 -2.33 3.84
CA CYS A 129 -6.99 -2.39 3.59
C CYS A 129 -7.75 -3.16 4.68
N ARG A 130 -7.10 -3.68 5.72
CA ARG A 130 -7.74 -4.55 6.73
C ARG A 130 -8.80 -3.81 7.52
N ALA A 131 -8.46 -2.63 8.04
CA ALA A 131 -9.38 -1.83 8.84
C ALA A 131 -10.62 -1.43 8.04
N MET A 132 -10.43 -1.04 6.77
CA MET A 132 -11.53 -0.76 5.86
C MET A 132 -12.44 -1.99 5.70
N ALA A 133 -11.89 -3.15 5.36
CA ALA A 133 -12.68 -4.37 5.16
C ALA A 133 -13.46 -4.82 6.41
N GLN A 134 -12.89 -4.62 7.60
CA GLN A 134 -13.55 -4.93 8.88
C GLN A 134 -14.75 -4.03 9.20
N ASN A 135 -14.76 -2.80 8.67
CA ASN A 135 -15.80 -1.82 8.92
C ASN A 135 -16.95 -1.89 7.89
N LEU A 136 -16.87 -2.77 6.89
CA LEU A 136 -17.92 -2.94 5.89
C LEU A 136 -19.05 -3.81 6.43
N ASN A 137 -20.28 -3.43 6.10
CA ASN A 137 -21.46 -4.26 6.36
C ASN A 137 -21.51 -5.37 5.30
N SER A 138 -21.39 -6.64 5.66
CA SER A 138 -21.50 -7.76 4.70
C SER A 138 -20.58 -7.64 3.46
N PRO A 139 -19.25 -7.57 3.64
CA PRO A 139 -18.29 -7.56 2.53
C PRO A 139 -18.42 -8.81 1.65
N SER A 140 -18.09 -8.68 0.36
CA SER A 140 -18.12 -9.83 -0.56
C SER A 140 -17.14 -10.92 -0.09
N ALA A 141 -17.48 -12.18 -0.37
CA ALA A 141 -16.58 -13.30 -0.08
C ALA A 141 -15.25 -13.17 -0.84
N GLY A 142 -15.29 -12.60 -2.05
CA GLY A 142 -14.11 -12.26 -2.84
C GLY A 142 -13.20 -11.26 -2.12
N LEU A 143 -13.76 -10.19 -1.55
CA LEU A 143 -13.00 -9.20 -0.78
C LEU A 143 -12.35 -9.81 0.45
N LEU A 144 -13.12 -10.56 1.25
CA LEU A 144 -12.59 -11.22 2.45
C LEU A 144 -11.43 -12.18 2.12
N LYS A 145 -11.58 -12.96 1.04
CA LYS A 145 -10.53 -13.85 0.55
C LYS A 145 -9.29 -13.06 0.10
N ALA A 146 -9.47 -11.99 -0.66
CA ALA A 146 -8.36 -11.18 -1.16
C ALA A 146 -7.59 -10.49 -0.03
N ILE A 147 -8.30 -9.93 0.95
CA ILE A 147 -7.71 -9.34 2.16
C ILE A 147 -6.95 -10.39 2.97
N GLY A 148 -7.48 -11.61 3.10
CA GLY A 148 -6.82 -12.71 3.83
C GLY A 148 -5.63 -13.33 3.10
N ALA A 149 -5.56 -13.22 1.77
CA ALA A 149 -4.47 -13.73 0.96
C ALA A 149 -3.22 -12.82 0.96
N ALA A 150 -3.36 -11.58 1.40
CA ALA A 150 -2.30 -10.58 1.40
C ALA A 150 -1.54 -10.54 2.73
N ASN A 151 -0.22 -10.33 2.64
CA ASN A 151 0.60 -10.02 3.81
C ASN A 151 0.65 -8.50 3.99
N TRP A 152 -0.10 -8.00 4.97
CA TRP A 152 -0.25 -6.57 5.24
C TRP A 152 0.81 -6.01 6.19
N PRO A 153 1.16 -4.71 6.05
CA PRO A 153 0.68 -3.78 5.02
C PRO A 153 1.37 -4.03 3.68
N MET A 154 0.69 -3.86 2.55
CA MET A 154 1.32 -3.96 1.23
C MET A 154 2.25 -2.76 0.99
N LEU A 155 3.40 -3.00 0.35
CA LEU A 155 4.36 -1.96 -0.02
C LEU A 155 4.31 -1.70 -1.51
N ARG A 156 4.21 -0.44 -1.91
CA ARG A 156 4.38 -0.02 -3.31
C ARG A 156 5.65 0.81 -3.41
N VAL A 157 6.58 0.36 -4.23
CA VAL A 157 7.82 1.07 -4.55
C VAL A 157 7.67 1.72 -5.91
N THR A 158 7.90 3.03 -5.97
CA THR A 158 7.85 3.82 -7.20
C THR A 158 9.26 4.12 -7.68
N VAL A 159 9.53 3.81 -8.94
CA VAL A 159 10.82 4.06 -9.60
C VAL A 159 10.62 5.01 -10.80
N PRO A 160 11.39 6.10 -10.93
CA PRO A 160 11.42 6.94 -12.11
C PRO A 160 11.74 6.13 -13.36
N SER A 161 10.91 6.22 -14.38
CA SER A 161 11.09 5.56 -15.68
C SER A 161 12.44 5.89 -16.34
N GLN A 162 12.95 7.12 -16.13
CA GLN A 162 14.24 7.57 -16.64
C GLN A 162 15.43 6.97 -15.88
N ALA A 163 15.23 6.52 -14.64
CA ALA A 163 16.26 5.84 -13.86
C ALA A 163 16.57 4.43 -14.39
N MET A 164 15.69 3.86 -15.23
CA MET A 164 15.89 2.53 -15.81
C MET A 164 17.16 2.41 -16.68
N GLY A 165 17.73 3.54 -17.12
CA GLY A 165 18.99 3.57 -17.88
C GLY A 165 20.23 4.03 -17.10
N MET A 166 20.09 4.57 -15.88
CA MET A 166 21.15 5.39 -15.25
C MET A 166 21.69 4.87 -13.92
N LEU A 167 20.91 4.10 -13.15
CA LEU A 167 21.35 3.46 -11.91
C LEU A 167 21.03 1.96 -11.98
N PRO A 168 21.83 1.07 -11.37
CA PRO A 168 21.41 -0.32 -11.23
C PRO A 168 20.08 -0.31 -10.49
N HIS A 169 18.99 -0.74 -11.13
CA HIS A 169 17.64 -0.78 -10.56
C HIS A 169 17.63 -1.34 -9.13
N PHE A 170 18.50 -2.32 -8.86
CA PHE A 170 18.70 -2.92 -7.55
C PHE A 170 19.15 -1.94 -6.46
N ALA A 171 19.99 -0.94 -6.78
CA ALA A 171 20.46 0.03 -5.80
C ALA A 171 19.34 0.96 -5.33
N VAL A 172 18.47 1.35 -6.25
CA VAL A 172 17.28 2.15 -5.93
C VAL A 172 16.26 1.33 -5.17
N VAL A 173 15.95 0.11 -5.66
CA VAL A 173 15.01 -0.78 -4.96
C VAL A 173 15.53 -1.06 -3.55
N ALA A 174 16.84 -1.28 -3.39
CA ALA A 174 17.45 -1.44 -2.07
C ALA A 174 17.34 -0.18 -1.20
N HIS A 175 17.43 1.03 -1.78
CA HIS A 175 17.23 2.28 -1.05
C HIS A 175 15.80 2.37 -0.48
N GLU A 176 14.79 2.16 -1.33
CA GLU A 176 13.37 2.22 -0.92
C GLU A 176 13.00 1.11 0.07
N LEU A 177 13.52 -0.10 -0.14
CA LEU A 177 13.39 -1.18 0.85
C LEU A 177 14.12 -0.86 2.15
N GLY A 178 15.21 -0.09 2.07
CA GLY A 178 15.93 0.45 3.22
C GLY A 178 15.03 1.28 4.12
N HIS A 179 14.13 2.10 3.57
CA HIS A 179 13.14 2.84 4.36
C HIS A 179 12.20 1.92 5.13
N ALA A 180 11.79 0.78 4.54
CA ALA A 180 10.92 -0.18 5.21
C ALA A 180 11.58 -0.91 6.39
N ILE A 181 12.91 -0.99 6.43
CA ILE A 181 13.67 -1.67 7.50
C ILE A 181 14.51 -0.72 8.34
N GLN A 182 14.50 0.57 8.05
CA GLN A 182 15.37 1.56 8.68
C GLN A 182 15.25 1.51 10.21
N ASP A 183 14.03 1.40 10.73
CA ASP A 183 13.76 1.31 12.16
C ASP A 183 14.22 -0.03 12.79
N HIS A 184 14.47 -1.04 11.97
CA HIS A 184 15.01 -2.34 12.39
C HIS A 184 16.54 -2.40 12.31
N ILE A 185 17.17 -1.43 11.64
CA ILE A 185 18.63 -1.31 11.60
C ILE A 185 19.09 -0.60 12.86
N THR A 186 19.52 -1.37 13.85
CA THR A 186 20.25 -0.82 14.99
C THR A 186 21.72 -0.65 14.61
N PRO A 187 22.27 0.58 14.65
CA PRO A 187 23.70 0.75 14.45
C PRO A 187 24.46 -0.02 15.53
N ASP A 188 25.41 -0.85 15.12
CA ASP A 188 26.32 -1.52 16.05
C ASP A 188 27.29 -0.49 16.62
N LEU A 189 26.91 0.09 17.75
CA LEU A 189 27.70 1.06 18.49
C LEU A 189 28.63 0.38 19.51
N SER A 190 28.80 -0.96 19.48
CA SER A 190 29.65 -1.68 20.43
C SER A 190 31.09 -1.14 20.44
N SER A 191 31.63 -0.81 19.26
CA SER A 191 32.94 -0.20 19.09
C SER A 191 33.02 1.26 19.57
N PHE A 192 31.88 1.94 19.71
CA PHE A 192 31.77 3.33 20.15
C PHE A 192 31.23 3.48 21.58
N GLN A 193 30.98 2.36 22.26
CA GLN A 193 30.43 2.33 23.61
C GLN A 193 31.24 3.18 24.61
N PRO A 194 32.60 3.19 24.58
CA PRO A 194 33.38 4.05 25.46
C PRO A 194 33.14 5.55 25.22
N GLN A 195 33.10 6.00 23.97
CA GLN A 195 32.85 7.42 23.63
C GLN A 195 31.40 7.82 23.91
N PHE A 196 30.44 6.91 23.70
CA PHE A 196 29.04 7.14 24.01
C PHE A 196 28.80 7.28 25.53
N LEU A 197 29.39 6.39 26.34
CA LEU A 197 29.33 6.47 27.80
C LEU A 197 30.01 7.74 28.33
N ASP A 198 31.13 8.14 27.75
CA ASP A 198 31.82 9.39 28.09
C ASP A 198 30.99 10.62 27.70
N CYS A 199 30.27 10.58 26.56
CA CYS A 199 29.33 11.63 26.17
C CYS A 199 28.16 11.74 27.17
N ILE A 200 27.51 10.62 27.51
CA ILE A 200 26.45 10.59 28.52
C ILE A 200 26.97 11.13 29.85
N LYS A 201 28.15 10.70 30.31
CA LYS A 201 28.75 11.17 31.56
C LYS A 201 28.96 12.69 31.53
N ARG A 202 29.50 13.25 30.44
CA ARG A 202 29.70 14.70 30.27
C ARG A 202 28.37 15.47 30.25
N VAL A 203 27.36 14.96 29.56
CA VAL A 203 26.03 15.59 29.50
C VAL A 203 25.35 15.55 30.87
N THR A 204 25.33 14.38 31.54
CA THR A 204 24.74 14.22 32.88
C THR A 204 25.45 15.10 33.91
N SER A 205 26.79 15.19 33.89
CA SER A 205 27.53 16.11 34.77
C SER A 205 27.17 17.57 34.51
N ARG A 206 27.01 18.00 33.25
CA ARG A 206 26.59 19.37 32.92
C ARG A 206 25.15 19.66 33.34
N LEU A 207 24.25 18.70 33.19
CA LEU A 207 22.86 18.83 33.60
C LEU A 207 22.70 18.82 35.13
N ALA A 208 23.48 18.01 35.85
CA ALA A 208 23.52 17.99 37.31
C ALA A 208 24.04 19.31 37.89
N ILE A 209 25.06 19.93 37.28
CA ILE A 209 25.56 21.26 37.67
C ILE A 209 24.46 22.34 37.51
N SER A 210 23.52 22.17 36.57
CA SER A 210 22.43 23.13 36.37
C SER A 210 21.32 23.06 37.43
N MET A 211 21.21 21.94 38.18
CA MET A 211 20.19 21.77 39.22
C MET A 211 20.64 22.24 40.61
N ASP A 212 21.94 22.38 40.86
CA ASP A 212 22.48 22.91 42.13
C ASP A 212 22.59 24.44 42.18
N CYS A 213 22.22 25.15 41.11
CA CYS A 213 22.24 26.62 41.08
C CYS A 213 20.92 27.23 41.57
N LYS A 214 20.38 26.77 42.71
CA LYS A 214 19.39 27.52 43.52
C LYS A 214 19.53 27.14 45.00
N LYS A 215 20.37 27.88 45.73
CA LYS A 215 20.02 28.66 46.94
C LYS A 215 21.28 29.08 47.69
N THR A 216 21.72 30.30 47.40
CA THR A 216 22.31 31.21 48.38
C THR A 216 22.21 32.61 47.80
N PHE A 217 21.09 33.27 48.10
CA PHE A 217 20.98 34.60 48.73
C PHE A 217 19.51 34.80 49.11
#